data_AF-A0A5E4X7H0-F1
#
_entry.id   AF-A0A5E4X7H0-F1
#
_cell.length_a   1.000
_cell.length_b   1.000
_cell.length_c   1.000
_cell.angle_alpha   90.00
_cell.angle_beta   90.00
_cell.angle_gamma   90.00
#
_symmetry.space_group_name_H-M   'P 1'
#
loop_
_entity.id
_entity.type
_entity.pdbx_description
1 polymer ?
#
loop_
_entity_poly.entity_id
_entity_poly.type
_entity_poly.pdbx_seq_one_letter_code
_entity_poly.pdbx_strand_id
1 'polypeptide(L)'
;MYTWGDDKFSVDDVVTNPYTGRIRSLVVERGDEHLGRWQTYSRDIARDYEKAFGEPPGRLIGIAIMSDGDNTRSKFTAWYGDIRLETDGVPTTTAAK
;
A
#
# COMPACT_ATOMS: atom_id res chain seq x y z
N MET A 1 3.64 1.68 0.36
CA MET A 1 3.24 0.25 0.32
C MET A 1 1.94 0.11 1.07
N TYR A 2 0.94 -0.58 0.54
CA TYR A 2 -0.25 -0.93 1.31
C TYR A 2 -0.02 -2.26 2.01
N THR A 3 -0.33 -2.37 3.30
CA THR A 3 0.02 -3.55 4.11
C THR A 3 -1.10 -4.04 4.99
N TRP A 4 -1.10 -5.34 5.25
CA TRP A 4 -1.85 -5.95 6.36
C TRP A 4 -1.02 -5.85 7.64
N GLY A 5 -1.51 -5.13 8.64
CA GLY A 5 -0.84 -4.91 9.93
C GLY A 5 -1.17 -6.01 10.95
N ASP A 6 -0.37 -6.09 12.00
CA ASP A 6 -0.77 -6.82 13.21
C ASP A 6 -1.71 -5.95 14.08
N ASP A 7 -2.18 -6.51 15.20
CA ASP A 7 -3.13 -5.83 16.09
C ASP A 7 -2.59 -4.58 16.80
N LYS A 8 -1.29 -4.26 16.65
CA LYS A 8 -0.69 -3.06 17.24
C LYS A 8 -0.93 -1.82 16.39
N PHE A 9 -1.26 -1.98 15.11
CA PHE A 9 -1.53 -0.87 14.21
C PHE A 9 -3.02 -0.60 14.10
N SER A 10 -3.37 0.61 13.70
CA SER A 10 -4.71 0.97 13.23
C SER A 10 -4.75 0.98 11.72
N VAL A 11 -5.93 0.75 11.14
CA VAL A 11 -6.16 1.06 9.72
C VAL A 11 -5.82 2.54 9.49
N ASP A 12 -5.21 2.83 8.35
CA ASP A 12 -4.70 4.14 7.95
C ASP A 12 -3.45 4.63 8.70
N ASP A 13 -2.81 3.81 9.53
CA ASP A 13 -1.50 4.14 10.10
C ASP A 13 -0.41 4.19 9.02
N VAL A 14 0.42 5.23 9.08
CA VAL A 14 1.65 5.32 8.28
C VAL A 14 2.80 4.76 9.12
N VAL A 15 3.38 3.66 8.63
CA VAL A 15 4.52 3.00 9.27
C VAL A 15 5.80 3.36 8.51
N THR A 16 6.79 3.88 9.24
CA THR A 16 8.10 4.18 8.70
C THR A 16 8.95 2.91 8.64
N ASN A 17 9.73 2.75 7.57
CA ASN A 17 10.67 1.64 7.49
C ASN A 17 11.90 1.95 8.36
N PRO A 18 12.34 1.03 9.24
CA PRO A 18 13.45 1.29 10.17
C PRO A 18 14.82 1.39 9.48
N TYR A 19 14.95 0.89 8.25
CA TYR A 19 16.22 0.83 7.52
C TYR A 19 16.35 1.92 6.45
N THR A 20 15.24 2.50 5.96
CA THR A 20 15.28 3.52 4.91
C THR A 20 14.09 4.47 4.93
N GLY A 21 14.39 5.77 4.80
CA GLY A 21 13.38 6.81 4.64
C GLY A 21 12.61 6.74 3.32
N ARG A 22 13.06 5.94 2.34
CA ARG A 22 12.42 5.82 1.02
C ARG A 22 11.16 4.96 1.01
N ILE A 23 10.95 4.17 2.05
CA ILE A 23 9.82 3.26 2.16
C ILE A 23 8.88 3.76 3.25
N ARG A 24 7.60 3.84 2.92
CA ARG A 24 6.49 4.05 3.84
C ARG A 24 5.45 2.97 3.58
N SER A 25 4.90 2.43 4.65
CA SER A 25 3.75 1.53 4.59
C SER A 25 2.52 2.25 5.10
N LEU A 26 1.37 1.95 4.52
CA LEU A 26 0.06 2.40 4.98
C LEU A 26 -0.78 1.16 5.27
N VAL A 27 -1.26 1.05 6.50
CA VAL A 27 -2.03 -0.11 6.94
C VAL A 27 -3.43 -0.04 6.34
N VAL A 28 -3.80 -1.02 5.52
CA VAL A 28 -5.13 -1.08 4.89
C VAL A 28 -6.09 -2.03 5.60
N GLU A 29 -5.54 -3.00 6.33
CA GLU A 29 -6.28 -3.97 7.13
C GLU A 29 -5.37 -4.52 8.24
N ARG A 30 -5.94 -5.14 9.28
CA ARG A 30 -5.18 -5.68 10.41
C ARG A 30 -5.76 -6.95 11.02
N GLY A 31 -4.89 -7.68 11.71
CA GLY A 31 -5.27 -8.78 12.59
C GLY A 31 -5.95 -9.94 11.85
N ASP A 32 -6.67 -10.76 12.60
CA ASP A 32 -7.17 -12.05 12.08
C ASP A 32 -8.64 -12.02 11.64
N GLU A 33 -9.38 -10.95 11.96
CA GLU A 33 -10.83 -10.87 11.78
C GLU A 33 -11.29 -11.12 10.34
N HIS A 34 -10.51 -10.63 9.37
CA HIS A 34 -10.84 -10.64 7.96
C HIS A 34 -10.07 -11.69 7.14
N LEU A 35 -9.32 -12.58 7.80
CA LEU A 35 -8.59 -13.65 7.13
C LEU A 35 -9.53 -14.68 6.50
N GLY A 36 -9.10 -15.26 5.37
CA GLY A 36 -9.87 -16.26 4.63
C GLY A 36 -11.11 -15.71 3.90
N ARG A 37 -11.31 -14.39 3.91
CA ARG A 37 -12.40 -13.71 3.21
C ARG A 37 -11.85 -12.89 2.05
N TRP A 38 -12.59 -12.83 0.96
CA TRP A 38 -12.27 -11.92 -0.14
C TRP A 38 -12.52 -10.48 0.30
N GLN A 39 -11.50 -9.64 0.22
CA GLN A 39 -11.58 -8.22 0.57
C GLN A 39 -11.38 -7.36 -0.68
N THR A 40 -12.06 -6.22 -0.72
CA THR A 40 -11.93 -5.25 -1.81
C THR A 40 -11.59 -3.89 -1.22
N TYR A 41 -10.53 -3.27 -1.74
CA TYR A 41 -10.05 -1.96 -1.28
C TYR A 41 -10.03 -0.98 -2.44
N SER A 42 -10.41 0.27 -2.17
CA SER A 42 -10.24 1.40 -3.07
C SER A 42 -9.50 2.50 -2.33
N ARG A 43 -8.47 3.08 -2.96
CA ARG A 43 -7.57 4.06 -2.35
C ARG A 43 -7.26 5.17 -3.33
N ASP A 44 -7.17 6.38 -2.81
CA ASP A 44 -6.58 7.52 -3.50
C ASP A 44 -5.07 7.50 -3.27
N ILE A 45 -4.34 6.99 -4.27
CA ILE A 45 -2.89 6.80 -4.20
C ILE A 45 -2.16 8.15 -4.00
N ALA A 46 -2.67 9.23 -4.59
CA ALA A 46 -2.01 10.52 -4.50
C ALA A 46 -2.14 11.11 -3.11
N ARG A 47 -3.35 11.08 -2.55
CA ARG A 47 -3.62 11.53 -1.18
C ARG A 47 -2.91 10.68 -0.14
N ASP A 48 -2.86 9.37 -0.33
CA ASP A 48 -2.14 8.47 0.56
C ASP A 48 -0.62 8.70 0.50
N TYR A 49 -0.08 9.04 -0.68
CA TYR A 49 1.33 9.44 -0.81
C TYR A 49 1.61 10.73 -0.04
N GLU A 50 0.81 11.77 -0.22
CA GLU A 50 0.96 13.03 0.51
C GLU A 50 0.88 12.81 2.03
N LYS A 51 -0.04 11.97 2.49
CA LYS A 51 -0.12 11.59 3.91
C LYS A 51 1.15 10.90 4.41
N ALA A 52 1.73 10.02 3.59
CA ALA A 52 2.88 9.21 3.99
C ALA A 52 4.22 9.95 3.93
N PHE A 53 4.37 10.89 2.99
CA PHE A 53 5.63 11.57 2.68
C PHE A 53 5.62 13.09 2.97
N GLY A 54 4.45 13.70 3.10
CA GLY A 54 4.29 15.14 3.36
C GLY A 54 4.49 16.02 2.13
N GLU A 55 4.59 15.43 0.93
CA GLU A 55 4.79 16.13 -0.35
C GLU A 55 3.96 15.45 -1.46
N PRO A 56 3.62 16.18 -2.54
CA PRO A 56 2.88 15.58 -3.66
C PRO A 56 3.68 14.49 -4.37
N PRO A 57 3.04 13.41 -4.84
CA PRO A 57 3.72 12.36 -5.59
C PRO A 57 4.23 12.84 -6.94
N GLY A 58 5.32 12.24 -7.39
CA GLY A 58 5.69 12.25 -8.81
C GLY A 58 4.79 11.32 -9.64
N ARG A 59 5.14 11.14 -10.91
CA ARG A 59 4.44 10.21 -11.81
C ARG A 59 4.52 8.78 -11.27
N LEU A 60 3.37 8.10 -11.20
CA LEU A 60 3.32 6.66 -10.94
C LEU A 60 3.94 5.91 -12.14
N ILE A 61 5.02 5.16 -11.88
CA ILE A 61 5.77 4.42 -12.91
C ILE A 61 5.55 2.91 -12.87
N GLY A 62 4.91 2.40 -11.82
CA GLY A 62 4.66 0.97 -11.67
C GLY A 62 3.88 0.64 -10.40
N ILE A 63 3.21 -0.51 -10.44
CA ILE A 63 2.52 -1.12 -9.30
C ILE A 63 3.10 -2.52 -9.14
N ALA A 64 3.46 -2.86 -7.91
CA ALA A 64 3.94 -4.19 -7.55
C ALA A 64 3.03 -4.79 -6.49
N ILE A 65 2.80 -6.09 -6.58
CA ILE A 65 1.98 -6.86 -5.67
C ILE A 65 2.86 -7.98 -5.12
N MET A 66 2.83 -8.16 -3.80
CA MET A 66 3.71 -9.10 -3.13
C MET A 66 2.97 -9.78 -1.98
N SER A 67 3.25 -11.06 -1.80
CA SER A 67 2.97 -11.83 -0.60
C SER A 67 4.31 -12.25 -0.04
N ASP A 68 4.53 -12.01 1.25
CA ASP A 68 5.75 -12.35 1.93
C ASP A 68 5.46 -13.16 3.20
N GLY A 69 6.13 -14.30 3.34
CA GLY A 69 6.00 -15.23 4.46
C GLY A 69 7.32 -15.50 5.18
N ASP A 70 8.41 -14.83 4.82
CA ASP A 70 9.70 -15.06 5.45
C ASP A 70 9.74 -14.56 6.91
N ASN A 71 9.17 -13.39 7.17
CA ASN A 71 9.14 -12.74 8.47
C ASN A 71 8.29 -13.51 9.48
N THR A 72 7.23 -14.16 9.01
CA THR A 72 6.39 -15.05 9.82
C THR A 72 6.87 -16.50 9.80
N ARG A 73 7.88 -16.82 8.98
CA ARG A 73 8.38 -18.18 8.72
C ARG A 73 7.25 -19.16 8.39
N SER A 74 6.20 -18.65 7.75
CA SER A 74 4.99 -19.40 7.48
C SER A 74 4.87 -19.71 5.99
N LYS A 75 4.05 -20.70 5.65
CA LYS A 75 3.67 -20.99 4.27
C LYS A 75 2.20 -20.70 4.14
N PHE A 76 1.85 -19.86 3.16
CA PHE A 76 0.47 -19.53 2.88
C PHE A 76 0.26 -19.38 1.37
N THR A 77 -1.01 -19.37 0.98
CA THR A 77 -1.44 -19.02 -0.36
C THR A 77 -2.22 -17.72 -0.27
N ALA A 78 -1.91 -16.77 -1.16
CA ALA A 78 -2.69 -15.56 -1.33
C ALA A 78 -3.28 -15.55 -2.74
N TRP A 79 -4.52 -15.09 -2.83
CA TRP A 79 -5.19 -14.85 -4.10
C TRP A 79 -5.35 -13.35 -4.30
N TYR A 80 -5.15 -12.91 -5.54
CA TYR A 80 -5.34 -11.53 -5.94
C TYR A 80 -6.45 -11.45 -6.96
N GLY A 81 -7.29 -10.43 -6.81
CA GLY A 81 -8.37 -10.13 -7.73
C GLY A 81 -7.99 -9.24 -8.88
N ASP A 82 -9.02 -8.75 -9.56
CA ASP A 82 -8.91 -7.63 -10.48
C ASP A 82 -8.24 -6.44 -9.82
N ILE A 83 -7.24 -5.87 -10.48
CA ILE A 83 -6.55 -4.66 -10.05
C ILE A 83 -6.74 -3.62 -11.13
N ARG A 84 -7.35 -2.49 -10.73
CA ARG A 84 -7.67 -1.39 -11.62
C ARG A 84 -7.02 -0.13 -11.08
N LEU A 85 -6.32 0.57 -11.97
CA LEU A 85 -5.87 1.93 -11.73
C LEU A 85 -6.81 2.84 -12.49
N GLU A 86 -7.64 3.57 -11.76
CA GLU A 86 -8.50 4.59 -12.32
C GLU A 86 -7.78 5.93 -12.23
N THR A 87 -7.94 6.74 -13.26
CA THR A 87 -7.34 8.08 -13.33
C THR A 87 -8.45 9.04 -13.70
N ASP A 88 -8.47 10.22 -13.09
CA ASP A 88 -9.44 11.26 -13.42
C ASP A 88 -9.21 11.89 -14.81
N GLY A 89 -8.31 11.33 -15.62
CA GLY A 89 -7.95 11.81 -16.95
C GLY A 89 -7.10 13.10 -16.95
N VAL A 90 -6.66 13.57 -15.78
CA VAL A 90 -5.85 14.80 -15.66
C VAL A 90 -4.42 14.52 -16.17
N PRO A 91 -3.96 15.22 -17.23
CA PRO A 91 -2.59 15.07 -17.71
C PRO A 91 -1.60 15.53 -16.63
N THR A 92 -0.75 14.62 -16.15
CA THR A 92 0.35 14.99 -15.24
C THR A 92 1.55 15.43 -16.06
N THR A 93 1.79 16.74 -16.11
CA THR A 93 2.97 17.31 -16.75
C THR A 93 4.21 16.98 -15.93
N THR A 94 5.23 16.43 -16.59
CA THR A 94 6.50 16.07 -15.95
C THR A 94 7.25 17.34 -15.53
N ALA A 95 7.61 17.48 -14.25
CA ALA A 95 8.68 18.39 -13.88
C ALA A 95 9.99 17.82 -14.44
N ALA A 96 10.63 18.55 -15.36
CA ALA A 96 11.93 18.19 -15.89
C ALA A 96 12.94 18.11 -14.73
N LYS A 97 13.77 17.07 -14.75
CA LYS A 97 14.94 16.92 -13.86
C LYS A 97 15.95 18.04 -14.10
#